data_AF-A0AAW8BVG8-F1
#
_entry.id   AF-A0AAW8BVG8-F1
#
_cell.length_a   1.000
_cell.length_b   1.000
_cell.length_c   1.000
_cell.angle_alpha   90.00
_cell.angle_beta   90.00
_cell.angle_gamma   90.00
#
_symmetry.space_group_name_H-M   'P 1'
#
loop_
_entity.id
_entity.type
_entity.pdbx_description
1 polymer ?
#
loop_
_entity_poly.entity_id
_entity_poly.type
_entity_poly.pdbx_seq_one_letter_code
_entity_poly.pdbx_strand_id
1 'polypeptide(L)'
;MLLFEALGPRPELAVDFAALHRTLRANTLSWIQGGIDTGELRADLDAEAAIAFIIGALGGIAYQWLLDPHGLDLDRVCAELERTLIAGLRA
;
A
#
# COMPACT_ATOMS: atom_id res chain seq x y z
N MET A 1 14.45 3.66 -7.29
CA MET A 1 13.02 3.41 -7.53
C MET A 1 12.15 4.42 -6.75
N LEU A 2 12.12 5.66 -7.24
CA LEU A 2 11.12 6.76 -7.14
C LEU A 2 10.29 7.09 -5.87
N LEU A 3 10.41 6.36 -4.75
CA LEU A 3 10.42 7.01 -3.41
C LEU A 3 11.71 7.83 -3.23
N PHE A 4 12.69 7.59 -4.11
CA PHE A 4 14.09 7.97 -3.97
C PHE A 4 14.38 9.48 -4.05
N GLU A 5 13.39 10.35 -4.25
CA GLU A 5 13.55 11.82 -4.13
C GLU A 5 12.98 12.39 -2.82
N ALA A 6 12.41 11.55 -1.94
CA ALA A 6 12.51 11.82 -0.50
C ALA A 6 13.99 11.82 -0.03
N LEU A 7 14.93 11.36 -0.87
CA LEU A 7 16.39 11.37 -0.70
C LEU A 7 17.08 12.44 -1.57
N GLY A 8 16.48 13.61 -1.79
CA GLY A 8 17.28 14.82 -2.02
C GLY A 8 18.36 15.00 -0.91
N PRO A 9 19.19 16.06 -0.88
CA PRO A 9 20.33 16.16 0.06
C PRO A 9 19.97 16.19 1.57
N ARG A 10 18.72 15.88 1.94
CA ARG A 10 18.15 15.82 3.29
C ARG A 10 17.84 14.38 3.71
N PRO A 11 18.84 13.62 4.20
CA PRO A 11 18.67 12.23 4.64
C PRO A 11 17.64 12.05 5.78
N GLU A 12 17.35 13.12 6.55
CA GLU A 12 16.35 13.12 7.61
C GLU A 12 14.94 12.75 7.12
N LEU A 13 14.57 13.20 5.90
CA LEU A 13 13.26 12.89 5.32
C LEU A 13 13.07 11.40 5.02
N ALA A 14 14.15 10.69 4.68
CA ALA A 14 14.09 9.26 4.44
C ALA A 14 13.88 8.46 5.73
N VAL A 15 14.43 8.94 6.85
CA VAL A 15 14.20 8.34 8.16
C VAL A 15 12.74 8.49 8.57
N ASP A 16 12.18 9.68 8.39
CA ASP A 16 10.79 9.97 8.70
C ASP A 16 9.83 9.17 7.81
N PHE A 17 10.12 9.07 6.51
CA PHE A 17 9.34 8.26 5.59
C PHE A 17 9.37 6.77 5.96
N ALA A 18 10.54 6.24 6.34
CA ALA A 18 10.66 4.86 6.79
C ALA A 18 9.89 4.61 8.10
N ALA A 19 9.92 5.57 9.02
CA ALA A 19 9.14 5.50 10.27
C ALA A 19 7.63 5.51 9.98
N LEU A 20 7.17 6.42 9.12
CA LEU A 20 5.78 6.51 8.69
C LEU A 20 5.29 5.16 8.09
N HIS A 21 6.06 4.58 7.16
CA HIS A 21 5.67 3.31 6.54
C HIS A 21 5.68 2.14 7.54
N ARG A 22 6.58 2.14 8.53
CA ARG A 22 6.53 1.15 9.63
C ARG A 22 5.25 1.30 10.45
N THR A 23 4.88 2.52 10.81
CA THR A 23 3.64 2.80 11.55
C THR A 23 2.40 2.42 10.77
N LEU A 24 2.33 2.76 9.48
CA LEU A 24 1.21 2.38 8.61
C LEU A 24 1.05 0.86 8.53
N ARG A 25 2.15 0.12 8.35
CA ARG A 25 2.13 -1.36 8.36
C ARG A 25 1.65 -1.91 9.70
N ALA A 26 2.20 -1.42 10.80
CA ALA A 26 1.84 -1.89 12.14
C ALA A 26 0.36 -1.65 12.47
N ASN A 27 -0.17 -0.47 12.10
CA ASN A 27 -1.55 -0.10 12.40
C ASN A 27 -2.58 -0.87 11.58
N THR A 28 -2.19 -1.40 10.42
CA THR A 28 -3.12 -2.10 9.50
C THR A 28 -3.01 -3.62 9.60
N LEU A 29 -2.02 -4.15 10.34
CA LEU A 29 -1.82 -5.59 10.54
C LEU A 29 -3.03 -6.28 11.17
N SER A 30 -3.63 -5.64 12.16
CA SER A 30 -4.82 -6.16 12.84
C SER A 30 -6.03 -6.29 11.92
N TRP A 31 -6.12 -5.53 10.82
CA TRP A 31 -7.24 -5.62 9.88
C TRP A 31 -7.18 -6.89 9.05
N ILE A 32 -6.00 -7.23 8.52
CA ILE A 32 -5.82 -8.46 7.76
C ILE A 32 -5.97 -9.68 8.68
N GLN A 33 -5.39 -9.63 9.88
CA GLN A 33 -5.56 -10.71 10.85
C GLN A 33 -7.04 -10.91 11.22
N GLY A 34 -7.76 -9.82 11.50
CA GLY A 34 -9.19 -9.89 11.79
C GLY A 34 -10.00 -10.50 10.64
N GLY A 35 -9.68 -10.16 9.39
CA GLY A 35 -10.34 -10.75 8.22
C GLY A 35 -10.04 -12.24 8.02
N ILE A 36 -8.84 -12.69 8.38
CA ILE A 36 -8.49 -14.13 8.41
C ILE A 36 -9.29 -14.83 9.51
N ASP A 37 -9.33 -14.25 10.71
CA ASP A 37 -10.00 -14.84 11.88
C ASP A 37 -11.52 -14.98 11.67
N THR A 38 -12.14 -14.06 10.92
CA THR A 38 -13.58 -14.13 10.56
C THR A 38 -13.86 -14.99 9.32
N GLY A 39 -12.82 -15.45 8.61
CA GLY A 39 -12.94 -16.18 7.35
C GLY A 39 -13.33 -15.33 6.15
N GLU A 40 -13.28 -13.99 6.25
CA GLU A 40 -13.47 -13.08 5.11
C GLU A 40 -12.28 -13.15 4.13
N LEU A 41 -11.08 -13.33 4.68
CA LEU A 41 -9.83 -13.46 3.94
C LEU A 41 -9.33 -14.90 4.00
N ARG A 42 -8.63 -15.34 2.95
CA ARG A 42 -8.03 -16.68 2.87
C ARG A 42 -7.03 -16.91 4.02
N ALA A 43 -7.07 -18.09 4.62
CA ALA A 43 -6.32 -18.41 5.84
C ALA A 43 -4.79 -18.56 5.63
N ASP A 44 -4.35 -18.70 4.39
CA ASP A 44 -2.94 -18.86 4.01
C ASP A 44 -2.28 -17.54 3.58
N LEU A 45 -2.92 -16.40 3.82
CA LEU A 45 -2.31 -15.09 3.60
C LEU A 45 -1.16 -14.84 4.57
N ASP A 46 -0.04 -14.40 4.02
CA ASP A 46 0.98 -13.68 4.79
C ASP A 46 0.50 -12.24 5.00
N ALA A 47 0.05 -11.94 6.22
CA ALA A 47 -0.53 -10.65 6.57
C ALA A 47 0.46 -9.49 6.44
N GLU A 48 1.74 -9.70 6.78
CA GLU A 48 2.76 -8.66 6.66
C GLU A 48 3.07 -8.35 5.19
N ALA A 49 3.23 -9.40 4.37
CA ALA A 49 3.47 -9.25 2.94
C ALA A 49 2.28 -8.58 2.24
N ALA A 50 1.05 -8.98 2.59
CA ALA A 50 -0.17 -8.39 2.02
C ALA A 50 -0.25 -6.88 2.27
N ILE A 51 0.06 -6.44 3.48
CA ILE A 51 0.00 -5.00 3.82
C ILE A 51 1.14 -4.23 3.17
N ALA A 52 2.35 -4.80 3.15
CA ALA A 52 3.47 -4.19 2.44
C ALA A 52 3.13 -4.00 0.95
N PHE A 53 2.47 -4.98 0.33
CA PHE A 53 1.99 -4.90 -1.04
C PHE A 53 0.92 -3.81 -1.21
N ILE A 54 -0.12 -3.78 -0.36
CA ILE A 54 -1.20 -2.78 -0.45
C ILE A 54 -0.66 -1.36 -0.31
N ILE A 55 0.18 -1.11 0.70
CA ILE A 55 0.79 0.21 0.92
C ILE A 55 1.69 0.60 -0.26
N GLY A 56 2.47 -0.36 -0.79
CA GLY A 56 3.31 -0.13 -1.96
C GLY A 56 2.51 0.22 -3.22
N ALA A 57 1.40 -0.48 -3.46
CA ALA A 57 0.52 -0.22 -4.59
C ALA A 57 -0.14 1.17 -4.48
N LEU A 58 -0.73 1.49 -3.34
CA LEU A 58 -1.32 2.82 -3.09
C LEU A 58 -0.29 3.94 -3.23
N GLY A 59 0.91 3.76 -2.66
CA GLY A 59 2.01 4.72 -2.77
C GLY A 59 2.47 4.91 -4.22
N GLY A 60 2.57 3.82 -4.99
CA GLY A 60 2.93 3.86 -6.41
C GLY A 60 1.87 4.53 -7.29
N ILE A 61 0.59 4.33 -7.00
CA ILE A 61 -0.51 5.02 -7.68
C ILE A 61 -0.48 6.52 -7.37
N ALA A 62 -0.39 6.89 -6.09
CA ALA A 62 -0.31 8.27 -5.66
C ALA A 62 0.90 8.99 -6.29
N TYR A 63 2.05 8.31 -6.36
CA TYR A 63 3.25 8.84 -6.98
C TYR A 63 3.06 9.11 -8.48
N GLN A 64 2.50 8.15 -9.23
CA GLN A 64 2.23 8.34 -10.66
C GLN A 64 1.25 9.47 -10.91
N TRP A 65 0.21 9.59 -10.09
CA TRP A 65 -0.76 10.69 -10.17
C TRP A 65 -0.09 12.05 -9.91
N LEU A 66 0.81 12.14 -8.92
CA LEU A 66 1.55 13.38 -8.65
C LEU A 66 2.45 13.81 -9.82
N LEU A 67 3.01 12.85 -10.57
CA LEU A 67 3.82 13.13 -11.75
C LEU A 67 2.97 13.56 -12.96
N ASP A 68 1.80 12.96 -13.14
CA ASP A 68 0.92 13.23 -14.29
C ASP A 68 -0.56 13.22 -13.89
N PRO A 69 -1.06 14.30 -13.24
CA PRO A 69 -2.44 14.36 -12.76
C PRO A 69 -3.49 14.37 -13.88
N HIS A 70 -3.09 14.66 -15.11
CA HIS A 70 -3.99 14.75 -16.26
C HIS A 70 -3.97 13.49 -17.14
N GLY A 71 -2.87 12.72 -17.11
CA GLY A 71 -2.75 11.46 -17.86
C GLY A 71 -3.09 10.21 -17.04
N LEU A 72 -3.11 10.29 -15.70
CA LEU A 72 -3.57 9.19 -14.84
C LEU A 72 -4.98 9.45 -14.29
N ASP A 73 -5.93 8.63 -14.74
CA ASP A 73 -7.27 8.54 -14.14
C ASP A 73 -7.18 7.82 -12.78
N LEU A 74 -7.03 8.62 -11.72
CA LEU A 74 -6.83 8.13 -10.36
C LEU A 74 -7.98 7.23 -9.89
N ASP A 75 -9.23 7.65 -10.14
CA ASP A 75 -10.42 6.92 -9.69
C ASP A 75 -10.49 5.54 -10.34
N ARG A 76 -10.24 5.48 -11.66
CA ARG A 76 -10.21 4.21 -12.39
C ARG A 76 -9.12 3.27 -11.90
N VAL A 77 -7.92 3.79 -11.62
CA VAL A 77 -6.79 2.95 -11.19
C VAL A 77 -6.98 2.45 -9.74
N CYS A 78 -7.52 3.29 -8.85
CA CYS A 78 -7.90 2.87 -7.50
C CYS A 78 -8.99 1.79 -7.53
N ALA A 79 -10.00 1.93 -8.39
CA ALA A 79 -11.03 0.90 -8.57
C ALA A 79 -10.43 -0.43 -9.09
N GLU A 80 -9.43 -0.38 -9.98
CA GLU A 80 -8.73 -1.58 -10.45
C GLU A 80 -7.94 -2.26 -9.33
N LEU A 81 -7.24 -1.48 -8.50
CA LEU A 81 -6.54 -2.00 -7.34
C LEU A 81 -7.52 -2.69 -6.38
N GLU A 82 -8.64 -2.05 -6.04
CA GLU A 82 -9.66 -2.62 -5.18
C GLU A 82 -10.17 -3.96 -5.74
N ARG A 83 -10.54 -4.02 -7.02
CA ARG A 83 -10.99 -5.26 -7.67
C ARG A 83 -9.95 -6.37 -7.59
N THR A 84 -8.69 -6.02 -7.85
CA THR A 84 -7.57 -6.97 -7.81
C THR A 84 -7.34 -7.50 -6.39
N LEU A 85 -7.37 -6.63 -5.38
CA LEU A 85 -7.21 -7.01 -3.97
C LEU A 85 -8.38 -7.89 -3.50
N ILE A 86 -9.63 -7.50 -3.80
CA ILE A 86 -10.81 -8.28 -3.45
C ILE A 86 -10.73 -9.69 -4.07
N ALA A 87 -10.38 -9.79 -5.35
CA ALA A 87 -10.28 -11.07 -6.05
C ALA A 87 -9.13 -11.95 -5.51
N GLY A 88 -8.02 -11.35 -5.07
CA GLY A 88 -6.84 -12.08 -4.61
C GLY A 88 -6.81 -12.44 -3.13
N LEU A 89 -7.57 -11.72 -2.29
CA LEU A 89 -7.51 -11.85 -0.83
C LEU A 89 -8.69 -12.62 -0.21
N ARG A 90 -9.85 -12.65 -0.89
CA ARG A 90 -11.05 -13.34 -0.36
C ARG A 90 -10.86 -14.86 -0.29
N ALA A 91 -11.51 -15.46 0.70
CA ALA A 91 -11.59 -16.91 0.90
C ALA A 91 -12.49 -17.62 -0.13
#